data_AF-A0AAD6A682-F1
#
_entry.id   AF-A0AAD6A682-F1
#
_cell.length_a   1.000
_cell.length_b   1.000
_cell.length_c   1.000
_cell.angle_alpha   90.00
_cell.angle_beta   90.00
_cell.angle_gamma   90.00
#
_symmetry.space_group_name_H-M   'P 1'
#
loop_
_entity.id
_entity.type
_entity.pdbx_description
1 polymer ?
#
loop_
_entity_poly.entity_id
_entity_poly.type
_entity_poly.pdbx_seq_one_letter_code
_entity_poly.pdbx_strand_id
1 'polypeptide(L)'
;MPSTPKHYVHRVGRTARAGKSGRSVSLVGESERRILKEVVKSAKNSVKARFRDVITKLEKDVDAVVRLEREEREFAASEAKLSVAQKRLEGTSTADQSRVWFQTQQERKQSRVSKALQEFDLALRGKKKRQKFLQEGKRKEPTAEERAQFEILKAQMFAERAAKRDRRPKRARAMAEEEEPQRKATNQKGGKGGKKSVFDKELTNTSSKALKHYRAGPSFEDRKRLGIERKRPGGPKFNRKKK
;
A
#
# COMPACT_ATOMS: atom_id res chain seq x y z
N MET A 1 26.32 -20.67 5.38
CA MET A 1 27.64 -21.27 5.11
C MET A 1 28.74 -20.28 5.50
N PRO A 2 29.93 -20.68 6.01
CA PRO A 2 31.01 -19.73 6.33
C PRO A 2 31.32 -18.77 5.17
N SER A 3 31.56 -17.50 5.48
CA SER A 3 31.73 -16.43 4.49
C SER A 3 33.00 -16.55 3.63
N THR A 4 33.98 -17.35 4.06
CA THR A 4 35.22 -17.57 3.31
C THR A 4 35.51 -19.06 3.13
N PRO A 5 36.10 -19.46 1.99
CA PRO A 5 36.36 -20.87 1.70
C PRO A 5 37.41 -21.49 2.65
N LYS A 6 38.41 -20.72 3.09
CA LYS A 6 39.42 -21.19 4.06
C LYS A 6 38.78 -21.63 5.38
N HIS A 7 37.86 -20.82 5.92
CA HIS A 7 37.13 -21.16 7.13
C HIS A 7 36.25 -22.41 6.92
N TYR A 8 35.67 -22.58 5.73
CA TYR A 8 34.92 -23.79 5.41
C TYR A 8 35.80 -25.05 5.44
N VAL A 9 37.01 -25.00 4.86
CA VAL A 9 37.94 -26.14 4.89
C VAL A 9 38.33 -26.50 6.33
N HIS A 10 38.60 -25.51 7.19
CA HIS A 10 38.89 -25.78 8.60
C HIS A 10 37.70 -26.40 9.36
N ARG A 11 36.46 -26.04 8.98
CA ARG A 11 35.26 -26.61 9.58
C ARG A 11 35.11 -28.08 9.17
N VAL A 12 35.20 -28.36 7.87
CA VAL A 12 35.01 -29.71 7.31
C VAL A 12 36.20 -30.63 7.59
N GLY A 13 37.42 -30.10 7.67
CA GLY A 13 38.64 -30.86 7.97
C GLY A 13 38.66 -31.47 9.37
N ARG A 14 37.70 -31.14 10.24
CA ARG A 14 37.49 -31.81 11.54
C ARG A 14 36.58 -33.06 11.44
N THR A 15 35.96 -33.28 10.28
CA THR A 15 35.03 -34.39 10.02
C THR A 15 35.80 -35.58 9.44
N ALA A 16 35.58 -36.78 10.00
CA ALA A 16 36.41 -38.00 9.84
C ALA A 16 37.72 -37.98 10.65
N ARG A 17 37.91 -38.98 11.52
CA ARG A 17 39.13 -39.19 12.34
C ARG A 17 39.48 -40.68 12.31
N ALA A 18 40.78 -41.00 12.33
CA ALA A 18 41.31 -42.37 12.49
C ALA A 18 40.62 -43.43 11.59
N GLY A 19 40.64 -43.22 10.27
CA GLY A 19 40.14 -44.20 9.29
C GLY A 19 38.61 -44.33 9.16
N LYS A 20 37.81 -43.64 9.99
CA LYS A 20 36.33 -43.68 9.87
C LYS A 20 35.83 -42.66 8.86
N SER A 21 34.87 -43.03 8.02
CA SER A 21 34.21 -42.10 7.08
C SER A 21 33.35 -41.07 7.81
N GLY A 22 33.56 -39.79 7.54
CA GLY A 22 32.74 -38.67 8.01
C GLY A 22 32.02 -37.98 6.86
N ARG A 23 30.83 -37.42 7.10
CA ARG A 23 30.07 -36.66 6.10
C ARG A 23 29.76 -35.27 6.65
N SER A 24 30.11 -34.23 5.91
CA SER A 24 29.72 -32.84 6.22
C SER A 24 28.53 -32.42 5.36
N VAL A 25 27.46 -31.96 6.00
CA VAL A 25 26.29 -31.38 5.32
C VAL A 25 26.32 -29.86 5.52
N SER A 26 26.07 -29.10 4.45
CA SER A 26 26.05 -27.64 4.48
C SER A 26 24.78 -27.15 3.81
N LEU A 27 24.03 -26.31 4.52
CA LEU A 27 22.88 -25.60 3.96
C LEU A 27 23.41 -24.32 3.29
N VAL A 28 23.03 -24.12 2.04
CA VAL A 28 23.54 -23.04 1.19
C VAL A 28 22.36 -22.26 0.63
N GLY A 29 22.30 -20.97 0.98
CA GLY A 29 21.36 -20.00 0.41
C GLY A 29 21.90 -19.36 -0.88
N GLU A 30 21.19 -18.37 -1.41
CA GLU A 30 21.57 -17.68 -2.66
C GLU A 30 22.88 -16.89 -2.53
N SER A 31 23.05 -16.19 -1.41
CA SER A 31 24.23 -15.36 -1.10
C SER A 31 25.54 -16.15 -1.09
N GLU A 32 25.48 -17.43 -0.76
CA GLU A 32 26.64 -18.30 -0.52
C GLU A 32 26.99 -19.15 -1.74
N ARG A 33 26.22 -19.01 -2.85
CA ARG A 33 26.42 -19.77 -4.08
C ARG A 33 27.80 -19.56 -4.70
N ARG A 34 28.40 -18.36 -4.56
CA ARG A 34 29.75 -18.07 -5.05
C ARG A 34 30.79 -18.94 -4.35
N ILE A 35 30.72 -19.01 -3.03
CA ILE A 35 31.62 -19.79 -2.18
C ILE A 35 31.43 -21.29 -2.46
N LEU A 36 30.17 -21.75 -2.61
CA LEU A 36 29.90 -23.13 -3.00
C LEU A 36 30.56 -23.50 -4.34
N LYS A 37 30.49 -22.64 -5.36
CA LYS A 37 31.16 -22.88 -6.64
C LYS A 37 32.67 -23.00 -6.50
N GLU A 38 33.30 -22.13 -5.70
CA GLU A 38 34.75 -22.16 -5.44
C GLU A 38 35.16 -23.44 -4.71
N VAL A 39 34.38 -23.85 -3.70
CA VAL A 39 34.61 -25.11 -2.96
C VAL A 39 34.43 -26.33 -3.85
N VAL A 40 33.38 -26.38 -4.67
CA VAL A 40 33.13 -27.49 -5.61
C VAL A 40 34.25 -27.57 -6.65
N LYS A 41 34.73 -26.42 -7.15
CA LYS A 41 35.86 -26.38 -8.11
C LYS A 41 37.17 -26.87 -7.49
N SER A 42 37.39 -26.60 -6.21
CA SER A 42 38.57 -27.06 -5.47
C SER A 42 38.47 -28.50 -4.99
N ALA A 43 37.27 -29.08 -4.93
CA ALA A 43 37.04 -30.43 -4.42
C ALA A 43 37.31 -31.48 -5.50
N LYS A 44 38.02 -32.56 -5.14
CA LYS A 44 38.26 -33.70 -6.03
C LYS A 44 37.03 -34.61 -6.19
N ASN A 45 36.14 -34.60 -5.21
CA ASN A 45 34.94 -35.44 -5.19
C ASN A 45 33.69 -34.62 -5.53
N SER A 46 32.77 -35.23 -6.29
CA SER A 46 31.49 -34.60 -6.64
C SER A 46 30.60 -34.42 -5.40
N VAL A 47 30.04 -33.22 -5.25
CA VAL A 47 29.14 -32.89 -4.14
C VAL A 47 27.73 -33.38 -4.48
N LYS A 48 27.16 -34.27 -3.64
CA LYS A 48 25.79 -34.78 -3.81
C LYS A 48 24.76 -33.77 -3.29
N ALA A 49 23.96 -33.21 -4.19
CA ALA A 49 22.84 -32.34 -3.83
C ALA A 49 21.63 -33.19 -3.37
N ARG A 50 21.49 -33.42 -2.07
CA ARG A 50 20.43 -34.29 -1.48
C ARG A 50 19.04 -33.66 -1.44
N PHE A 51 18.92 -32.35 -1.64
CA PHE A 51 17.66 -31.62 -1.39
C PHE A 51 16.63 -31.74 -2.52
N ARG A 52 17.06 -31.95 -3.77
CA ARG A 52 16.14 -31.98 -4.92
C ARG A 52 15.13 -33.12 -4.82
N ASP A 53 15.57 -34.32 -4.47
CA ASP A 53 14.71 -35.51 -4.43
C ASP A 53 13.72 -35.51 -3.25
N VAL A 54 14.02 -34.76 -2.19
CA VAL A 54 13.13 -34.58 -1.04
C VAL A 54 12.09 -33.52 -1.34
N ILE A 55 12.52 -32.42 -1.97
CA ILE A 55 11.61 -31.34 -2.41
C ILE A 55 10.58 -31.89 -3.40
N THR A 56 10.99 -32.64 -4.42
CA THR A 56 10.05 -33.17 -5.44
C THR A 56 9.01 -34.13 -4.87
N LYS A 57 9.33 -34.83 -3.77
CA LYS A 57 8.36 -35.66 -3.05
C LYS A 57 7.36 -34.82 -2.28
N LEU A 58 7.83 -33.83 -1.52
CA LEU A 58 7.00 -32.98 -0.68
C LEU A 58 6.17 -31.95 -1.45
N GLU A 59 6.58 -31.56 -2.67
CA GLU A 59 5.84 -30.62 -3.51
C GLU A 59 4.39 -31.07 -3.74
N LYS A 60 4.16 -32.37 -3.98
CA LYS A 60 2.81 -32.91 -4.18
C LYS A 60 1.95 -32.80 -2.92
N ASP A 61 2.54 -33.06 -1.77
CA ASP A 61 1.84 -33.02 -0.48
C ASP A 61 1.52 -31.57 -0.10
N VAL A 62 2.45 -30.64 -0.33
CA VAL A 62 2.24 -29.21 -0.11
C VAL A 62 1.11 -28.68 -1.02
N ASP A 63 1.11 -29.05 -2.30
CA ASP A 63 0.05 -28.68 -3.23
C ASP A 63 -1.32 -29.27 -2.84
N ALA A 64 -1.34 -30.46 -2.23
CA ALA A 64 -2.56 -31.06 -1.71
C ALA A 64 -3.06 -30.29 -0.48
N VAL A 65 -2.18 -29.95 0.47
CA VAL A 65 -2.52 -29.18 1.67
C VAL A 65 -3.07 -27.79 1.29
N VAL A 66 -2.41 -27.07 0.38
CA VAL A 66 -2.87 -25.73 -0.04
C VAL A 66 -4.24 -25.77 -0.72
N ARG A 67 -4.54 -26.85 -1.46
CA ARG A 67 -5.87 -27.06 -2.05
C ARG A 67 -6.92 -27.32 -0.98
N LEU A 68 -6.65 -28.23 -0.05
CA LEU A 68 -7.55 -28.55 1.06
C LEU A 68 -7.82 -27.31 1.94
N GLU A 69 -6.79 -26.55 2.30
CA GLU A 69 -6.96 -25.31 3.08
C GLU A 69 -7.84 -24.28 2.36
N ARG A 70 -7.73 -24.19 1.02
CA ARG A 70 -8.57 -23.30 0.22
C ARG A 70 -10.02 -23.75 0.22
N GLU A 71 -10.24 -25.04 0.02
CA GLU A 71 -11.57 -25.66 0.06
C GLU A 71 -12.20 -25.49 1.44
N GLU A 72 -11.50 -25.84 2.52
CA GLU A 72 -11.95 -25.64 3.91
C GLU A 72 -12.29 -24.18 4.20
N ARG A 73 -11.50 -23.23 3.69
CA ARG A 73 -11.77 -21.79 3.84
C ARG A 73 -13.06 -21.37 3.13
N GLU A 74 -13.33 -21.94 1.96
CA GLU A 74 -14.55 -21.68 1.20
C GLU A 74 -15.78 -22.32 1.87
N PHE A 75 -15.63 -23.54 2.41
CA PHE A 75 -16.65 -24.20 3.23
C PHE A 75 -16.94 -23.43 4.51
N ALA A 76 -15.93 -23.04 5.28
CA ALA A 76 -16.13 -22.24 6.49
C ALA A 76 -16.83 -20.90 6.19
N ALA A 77 -16.55 -20.29 5.04
CA ALA A 77 -17.20 -19.05 4.62
C ALA A 77 -18.68 -19.28 4.21
N SER A 78 -19.02 -20.42 3.62
CA SER A 78 -20.41 -20.78 3.29
C SER A 78 -21.18 -21.17 4.54
N GLU A 79 -20.60 -21.99 5.42
CA GLU A 79 -21.16 -22.34 6.73
C GLU A 79 -21.40 -21.11 7.61
N ALA A 80 -20.47 -20.14 7.63
CA ALA A 80 -20.68 -18.89 8.37
C ALA A 80 -21.88 -18.10 7.83
N LYS A 81 -22.08 -18.07 6.51
CA LYS A 81 -23.24 -17.42 5.89
C LYS A 81 -24.54 -18.16 6.22
N LEU A 82 -24.52 -19.49 6.16
CA LEU A 82 -25.66 -20.34 6.53
C LEU A 82 -26.01 -20.18 8.00
N SER A 83 -25.02 -20.18 8.90
CA SER A 83 -25.23 -19.92 10.34
C SER A 83 -25.84 -18.55 10.61
N VAL A 84 -25.39 -17.51 9.89
CA VAL A 84 -25.99 -16.17 10.00
C VAL A 84 -27.43 -16.17 9.48
N ALA A 85 -27.71 -16.86 8.37
CA ALA A 85 -29.06 -16.97 7.82
C ALA A 85 -29.99 -17.77 8.76
N GLN A 86 -29.53 -18.89 9.30
CA GLN A 86 -30.25 -19.73 10.26
C GLN A 86 -30.55 -18.95 11.53
N LYS A 87 -29.57 -18.25 12.11
CA LYS A 87 -29.79 -17.40 13.30
C LYS A 87 -30.81 -16.29 13.07
N ARG A 88 -30.87 -15.76 11.85
CA ARG A 88 -31.89 -14.77 11.45
C ARG A 88 -33.28 -15.39 11.30
N LEU A 89 -33.35 -16.64 10.82
CA LEU A 89 -34.60 -17.37 10.60
C LEU A 89 -35.19 -17.91 11.90
N GLU A 90 -34.37 -18.50 12.77
CA GLU A 90 -34.78 -19.09 14.05
C GLU A 90 -35.25 -18.05 15.08
N GLY A 91 -35.24 -16.76 14.74
CA GLY A 91 -35.81 -15.71 15.60
C GLY A 91 -35.13 -15.60 16.97
N THR A 92 -33.98 -16.24 17.17
CA THR A 92 -33.11 -16.04 18.34
C THR A 92 -32.48 -14.67 18.19
N SER A 93 -33.28 -13.64 18.45
CA SER A 93 -32.94 -12.23 18.38
C SER A 93 -32.03 -11.83 19.55
N THR A 94 -30.87 -12.48 19.63
CA THR A 94 -29.68 -11.88 20.26
C THR A 94 -28.90 -11.02 19.25
N ALA A 95 -29.49 -10.76 18.07
CA ALA A 95 -28.91 -9.96 16.99
C ALA A 95 -28.69 -8.48 17.34
N ASP A 96 -29.27 -7.97 18.43
CA ASP A 96 -29.02 -6.61 18.91
C ASP A 96 -28.10 -6.53 20.13
N GLN A 97 -27.68 -7.65 20.71
CA GLN A 97 -26.71 -7.65 21.81
C GLN A 97 -25.30 -7.81 21.25
N SER A 98 -24.87 -6.83 20.44
CA SER A 98 -23.44 -6.68 20.16
C SER A 98 -22.71 -6.67 21.50
N ARG A 99 -21.82 -7.62 21.78
CA ARG A 99 -21.11 -7.77 23.05
C ARG A 99 -20.44 -6.44 23.41
N VAL A 100 -21.11 -5.66 24.26
CA VAL A 100 -20.72 -4.29 24.55
C VAL A 100 -19.76 -4.28 25.71
N TRP A 101 -18.52 -3.85 25.44
CA TRP A 101 -17.57 -3.52 26.48
C TRP A 101 -18.09 -2.32 27.26
N PHE A 102 -18.54 -2.57 28.50
CA PHE A 102 -19.00 -1.63 29.55
C PHE A 102 -20.08 -0.61 29.18
N GLN A 103 -20.34 -0.35 27.90
CA GLN A 103 -21.20 0.73 27.45
C GLN A 103 -22.04 0.30 26.25
N THR A 104 -23.37 0.46 26.35
CA THR A 104 -24.30 0.09 25.28
C THR A 104 -24.07 0.91 24.01
N GLN A 105 -24.52 0.41 22.85
CA GLN A 105 -24.39 1.17 21.59
C GLN A 105 -25.15 2.51 21.67
N GLN A 106 -26.26 2.54 22.41
CA GLN A 106 -27.05 3.73 22.67
C GLN A 106 -26.28 4.72 23.57
N GLU A 107 -25.72 4.27 24.69
CA GLU A 107 -24.88 5.11 25.56
C GLU A 107 -23.65 5.65 24.83
N ARG A 108 -23.04 4.88 23.93
CA ARG A 108 -21.94 5.36 23.09
C ARG A 108 -22.40 6.43 22.10
N LYS A 109 -23.61 6.31 21.54
CA LYS A 109 -24.23 7.36 20.69
C LYS A 109 -24.52 8.60 21.54
N GLN A 110 -25.09 8.45 22.73
CA GLN A 110 -25.39 9.55 23.64
C GLN A 110 -24.12 10.25 24.13
N SER A 111 -23.08 9.53 24.56
CA SER A 111 -21.77 10.09 24.93
C SER A 111 -21.11 10.84 23.77
N ARG A 112 -21.37 10.40 22.53
CA ARG A 112 -20.89 11.11 21.33
C ARG A 112 -21.67 12.40 21.06
N VAL A 113 -22.98 12.38 21.28
CA VAL A 113 -23.84 13.57 21.14
C VAL A 113 -23.51 14.57 22.25
N SER A 114 -23.40 14.12 23.51
CA SER A 114 -23.11 14.99 24.65
C SER A 114 -21.71 15.60 24.62
N LYS A 115 -20.73 14.93 23.99
CA LYS A 115 -19.38 15.48 23.79
C LYS A 115 -19.24 16.40 22.57
N ALA A 116 -20.27 16.51 21.73
CA ALA A 116 -20.22 17.42 20.59
C ALA A 116 -20.67 18.81 21.06
N LEU A 117 -19.79 19.79 20.96
CA LEU A 117 -20.09 21.17 21.38
C LEU A 117 -21.09 21.87 20.43
N GLN A 118 -21.13 21.45 19.16
CA GLN A 118 -21.98 22.05 18.13
C GLN A 118 -22.45 21.00 17.13
N GLU A 119 -23.58 21.25 16.48
CA GLU A 119 -24.12 20.40 15.40
C GLU A 119 -23.11 20.20 14.25
N PHE A 120 -22.23 21.19 14.04
CA PHE A 120 -21.14 21.13 13.08
C PHE A 120 -20.17 19.97 13.32
N ASP A 121 -19.83 19.67 14.58
CA ASP A 121 -18.94 18.56 14.93
C ASP A 121 -19.57 17.20 14.63
N LEU A 122 -20.90 17.10 14.75
CA LEU A 122 -21.67 15.93 14.33
C LEU A 122 -21.70 15.79 12.79
N ALA A 123 -21.86 16.90 12.07
CA ALA A 123 -21.99 16.95 10.62
C ALA A 123 -20.66 16.69 9.89
N LEU A 124 -19.53 17.09 10.47
CA LEU A 124 -18.19 16.80 9.95
C LEU A 124 -17.83 15.31 9.93
N ARG A 125 -18.57 14.48 10.68
CA ARG A 125 -18.28 13.06 10.84
C ARG A 125 -19.06 12.21 9.83
N GLY A 126 -18.55 12.21 8.60
CA GLY A 126 -19.00 11.34 7.51
C GLY A 126 -19.22 12.10 6.21
N LYS A 127 -18.75 11.55 5.07
CA LYS A 127 -18.77 12.24 3.77
C LYS A 127 -20.17 12.73 3.37
N LYS A 128 -21.21 11.90 3.58
CA LYS A 128 -22.60 12.22 3.23
C LYS A 128 -23.22 13.31 4.12
N LYS A 129 -23.02 13.24 5.45
CA LYS A 129 -23.53 14.25 6.40
C LYS A 129 -22.87 15.61 6.20
N ARG A 130 -21.56 15.61 5.95
CA ARG A 130 -20.79 16.83 5.63
C ARG A 130 -21.29 17.51 4.36
N GLN A 131 -21.62 16.73 3.32
CA GLN A 131 -22.17 17.28 2.07
C GLN A 131 -23.55 17.94 2.28
N LYS A 132 -24.45 17.29 3.02
CA LYS A 132 -25.78 17.86 3.33
C LYS A 132 -25.66 19.17 4.11
N PHE A 133 -24.84 19.19 5.17
CA PHE A 133 -24.61 20.39 5.97
C PHE A 133 -24.02 21.55 5.14
N LEU A 134 -23.08 21.26 4.22
CA LEU A 134 -22.54 22.27 3.31
C LEU A 134 -23.57 22.79 2.28
N GLN A 135 -24.57 21.98 1.91
CA GLN A 135 -25.64 22.39 1.02
C GLN A 135 -26.67 23.28 1.74
N GLU A 136 -27.02 22.95 2.97
CA GLU A 136 -27.95 23.72 3.79
C GLU A 136 -27.34 25.05 4.26
N GLY A 137 -26.06 25.04 4.66
CA GLY A 137 -25.33 26.26 5.03
C GLY A 137 -25.10 27.24 3.88
N LYS A 138 -25.20 26.79 2.62
CA LYS A 138 -25.16 27.67 1.43
C LYS A 138 -26.48 28.39 1.16
N ARG A 139 -27.58 28.00 1.81
CA ARG A 139 -28.92 28.57 1.58
C ARG A 139 -29.26 29.73 2.52
N LYS A 140 -28.51 29.92 3.59
CA LYS A 140 -28.66 31.06 4.51
C LYS A 140 -27.46 31.98 4.31
N GLU A 141 -27.68 33.18 3.78
CA GLU A 141 -26.69 34.26 3.82
C GLU A 141 -26.46 34.61 5.29
N PRO A 142 -25.28 34.33 5.88
CA PRO A 142 -25.07 34.60 7.29
C PRO A 142 -24.96 36.10 7.49
N THR A 143 -25.54 36.60 8.57
CA THR A 143 -25.48 38.00 9.00
C THR A 143 -24.03 38.37 9.34
N ALA A 144 -23.63 39.64 9.25
CA ALA A 144 -22.25 40.06 9.49
C ALA A 144 -21.72 39.61 10.87
N GLU A 145 -22.60 39.65 11.89
CA GLU A 145 -22.30 39.17 13.25
C GLU A 145 -22.11 37.65 13.32
N GLU A 146 -22.94 36.88 12.61
CA GLU A 146 -22.84 35.42 12.57
C GLU A 146 -21.55 34.96 11.87
N ARG A 147 -21.08 35.70 10.87
CA ARG A 147 -19.78 35.45 10.21
C ARG A 147 -18.62 35.64 11.18
N ALA A 148 -18.63 36.74 11.93
CA ALA A 148 -17.59 37.02 12.93
C ALA A 148 -17.57 35.97 14.04
N GLN A 149 -18.75 35.60 14.56
CA GLN A 149 -18.89 34.54 15.56
C GLN A 149 -18.40 33.18 15.04
N PHE A 150 -18.71 32.86 13.78
CA PHE A 150 -18.25 31.63 13.14
C PHE A 150 -16.72 31.58 13.00
N GLU A 151 -16.08 32.70 12.64
CA GLU A 151 -14.62 32.78 12.54
C GLU A 151 -13.94 32.66 13.90
N ILE A 152 -14.49 33.30 14.94
CA ILE A 152 -14.01 33.19 16.32
C ILE A 152 -14.10 31.74 16.81
N LEU A 153 -15.24 31.08 16.63
CA LEU A 153 -15.42 29.67 17.01
C LEU A 153 -14.49 28.74 16.22
N LYS A 154 -14.31 28.98 14.92
CA LYS A 154 -13.38 28.23 14.08
C LYS A 154 -11.94 28.37 14.55
N ALA A 155 -11.54 29.57 14.97
CA ALA A 155 -10.22 29.84 15.53
C ALA A 155 -10.02 29.11 16.87
N GLN A 156 -11.00 29.16 17.77
CA GLN A 156 -10.97 28.43 19.05
C GLN A 156 -10.88 26.92 18.84
N MET A 157 -11.68 26.34 17.94
CA MET A 157 -11.65 24.91 17.62
C MET A 157 -10.34 24.46 16.99
N PHE A 158 -9.72 25.34 16.18
CA PHE A 158 -8.39 25.09 15.63
C PHE A 158 -7.32 25.08 16.73
N ALA A 159 -7.37 26.05 17.64
CA ALA A 159 -6.44 26.15 18.77
C ALA A 159 -6.56 24.92 19.70
N GLU A 160 -7.77 24.48 20.03
CA GLU A 160 -7.99 23.29 20.87
C GLU A 160 -7.46 22.02 20.20
N ARG A 161 -7.65 21.88 18.88
CA ARG A 161 -7.12 20.73 18.11
C ARG A 161 -5.59 20.74 18.05
N ALA A 162 -4.99 21.92 17.90
CA ALA A 162 -3.53 22.07 17.93
C ALA A 162 -2.99 21.64 19.31
N ALA A 163 -3.54 22.17 20.39
CA ALA A 163 -3.16 21.80 21.76
C ALA A 163 -3.33 20.30 22.04
N LYS A 164 -4.43 19.68 21.58
CA LYS A 164 -4.64 18.22 21.70
C LYS A 164 -3.66 17.40 20.87
N ARG A 165 -3.12 17.93 19.78
CA ARG A 165 -2.10 17.27 18.97
C ARG A 165 -0.73 17.34 19.64
N ASP A 166 -0.42 18.48 20.26
CA ASP A 166 0.85 18.70 20.95
C ASP A 166 0.92 17.92 22.26
N ARG A 167 -0.21 17.71 22.96
CA ARG A 167 -0.31 16.84 24.14
C ARG A 167 -0.20 15.34 23.84
N ARG A 168 -0.28 14.91 22.57
CA ARG A 168 -0.17 13.48 22.24
C ARG A 168 1.31 13.07 22.29
N PRO A 169 1.66 11.96 22.96
CA PRO A 169 3.04 11.49 22.96
C PRO A 169 3.49 11.20 21.53
N LYS A 170 4.63 11.79 21.13
CA LYS A 170 5.26 11.48 19.84
C LYS A 170 5.67 10.00 19.86
N ARG A 171 5.39 9.27 18.79
CA ARG A 171 5.82 7.86 18.66
C ARG A 171 7.34 7.82 18.75
N ALA A 172 7.88 7.06 19.71
CA ALA A 172 9.30 6.81 19.79
C ALA A 172 9.78 6.17 18.47
N ARG A 173 10.70 6.83 17.77
CA ARG A 173 11.42 6.28 16.62
C ARG A 173 12.78 5.78 17.11
N ALA A 174 13.22 4.64 16.56
CA ALA A 174 14.39 3.88 17.02
C ALA A 174 15.76 4.55 16.75
N MET A 175 15.80 5.67 16.02
CA MET A 175 17.01 6.46 15.79
C MET A 175 16.64 7.94 15.94
N ALA A 176 17.40 8.67 16.76
CA ALA A 176 17.35 10.12 16.82
C ALA A 176 18.16 10.66 15.63
N GLU A 177 17.48 11.01 14.54
CA GLU A 177 18.08 11.86 13.51
C GLU A 177 18.04 13.31 14.04
N GLU A 178 19.18 13.99 14.03
CA GLU A 178 19.29 15.41 14.40
C GLU A 178 18.24 16.25 13.66
N GLU A 179 17.58 17.16 14.40
CA GLU A 179 16.54 18.04 13.88
C GLU A 179 17.14 19.12 12.95
N GLU A 180 17.31 18.79 11.67
CA GLU A 180 17.30 19.80 10.61
C GLU A 180 15.85 20.28 10.36
N PRO A 181 15.58 21.59 10.25
CA PRO A 181 14.23 22.13 10.13
C PRO A 181 13.63 21.85 8.73
N GLN A 182 13.11 20.64 8.55
CA GLN A 182 12.40 20.28 7.33
C GLN A 182 11.07 21.02 7.23
N ARG A 183 10.97 21.85 6.18
CA ARG A 183 9.77 22.60 5.77
C ARG A 183 8.54 21.69 5.76
N LYS A 184 7.46 22.18 6.39
CA LYS A 184 6.17 21.50 6.59
C LYS A 184 5.63 20.86 5.30
N ALA A 185 5.83 19.55 5.13
CA ALA A 185 5.12 18.78 4.12
C ALA A 185 3.70 18.47 4.63
N THR A 186 2.71 19.12 4.01
CA THR A 186 1.29 18.84 4.18
C THR A 186 0.99 17.38 3.85
N ASN A 187 0.40 16.69 4.81
CA ASN A 187 0.02 15.28 4.77
C ASN A 187 -1.07 15.02 3.71
N GLN A 188 -0.69 14.58 2.50
CA GLN A 188 -1.64 13.96 1.56
C GLN A 188 -1.49 12.45 1.61
N LYS A 189 -2.53 11.83 2.15
CA LYS A 189 -2.78 10.39 2.16
C LYS A 189 -3.40 10.02 0.82
N GLY A 190 -2.70 9.25 -0.03
CA GLY A 190 -3.30 8.66 -1.21
C GLY A 190 -2.30 8.01 -2.17
N GLY A 191 -2.33 6.69 -2.29
CA GLY A 191 -1.80 5.94 -3.43
C GLY A 191 -0.43 5.31 -3.24
N LYS A 192 -0.38 3.98 -3.38
CA LYS A 192 0.85 3.22 -3.66
C LYS A 192 1.47 3.81 -4.94
N GLY A 193 2.58 4.51 -4.80
CA GLY A 193 3.31 5.12 -5.91
C GLY A 193 4.01 6.37 -5.42
N GLY A 194 5.30 6.25 -5.11
CA GLY A 194 6.14 7.41 -4.83
C GLY A 194 6.01 8.46 -5.94
N LYS A 195 6.33 9.72 -5.64
CA LYS A 195 6.30 10.82 -6.61
C LYS A 195 7.32 10.53 -7.73
N LYS A 196 6.91 9.76 -8.72
CA LYS A 196 7.65 9.61 -9.98
C LYS A 196 7.68 10.99 -10.62
N SER A 197 8.86 11.42 -11.08
CA SER A 197 8.98 12.66 -11.85
C SER A 197 8.01 12.62 -13.03
N VAL A 198 7.58 13.79 -13.51
CA VAL A 198 6.66 13.88 -14.66
C VAL A 198 7.19 13.06 -15.83
N PHE A 199 8.50 13.12 -16.05
CA PHE A 199 9.25 12.31 -17.03
C PHE A 199 9.11 10.80 -16.80
N ASP A 200 9.33 10.32 -15.58
CA ASP A 200 9.31 8.89 -15.28
C ASP A 200 7.89 8.32 -15.39
N LYS A 201 6.87 9.14 -15.15
CA LYS A 201 5.47 8.79 -15.36
C LYS A 201 5.10 8.75 -16.85
N GLU A 202 5.71 9.58 -17.69
CA GLU A 202 5.53 9.54 -19.15
C GLU A 202 6.23 8.34 -19.79
N LEU A 203 7.42 7.97 -19.31
CA LEU A 203 8.15 6.81 -19.81
C LEU A 203 7.53 5.47 -19.41
N THR A 204 6.99 5.37 -18.18
CA THR A 204 6.56 4.08 -17.61
C THR A 204 5.06 3.79 -17.76
N ASN A 205 4.29 4.68 -18.38
CA ASN A 205 2.84 4.50 -18.53
C ASN A 205 2.49 3.73 -19.81
N THR A 206 2.22 2.43 -19.66
CA THR A 206 1.84 1.52 -20.75
C THR A 206 0.34 1.42 -21.01
N SER A 207 -0.47 2.34 -20.46
CA SER A 207 -1.93 2.31 -20.66
C SER A 207 -2.33 2.57 -22.12
N SER A 208 -3.41 1.92 -22.57
CA SER A 208 -3.99 2.11 -23.92
C SER A 208 -4.25 3.58 -24.25
N LYS A 209 -4.64 4.39 -23.24
CA LYS A 209 -4.86 5.82 -23.41
C LYS A 209 -3.55 6.58 -23.69
N ALA A 210 -2.48 6.29 -22.95
CA ALA A 210 -1.16 6.87 -23.21
C ALA A 210 -0.65 6.51 -24.60
N LEU A 211 -0.78 5.24 -25.01
CA LEU A 211 -0.37 4.77 -26.34
C LEU A 211 -1.12 5.48 -27.48
N LYS A 212 -2.43 5.73 -27.30
CA LYS A 212 -3.24 6.49 -28.27
C LYS A 212 -2.78 7.94 -28.39
N HIS A 213 -2.46 8.60 -27.28
CA HIS A 213 -1.93 9.97 -27.30
C HIS A 213 -0.56 10.05 -27.99
N TYR A 214 0.35 9.11 -27.73
CA TYR A 214 1.64 9.04 -28.42
C TYR A 214 1.50 8.81 -29.94
N ARG A 215 0.58 7.92 -30.35
CA ARG A 215 0.34 7.65 -31.78
C ARG A 215 -0.35 8.81 -32.51
N ALA A 216 -1.30 9.49 -31.85
CA ALA A 216 -2.03 10.61 -32.45
C ALA A 216 -1.20 11.92 -32.49
N GLY A 217 -0.12 11.98 -31.71
CA GLY A 217 0.68 13.18 -31.53
C GLY A 217 -0.01 14.23 -30.66
N PRO A 218 0.63 15.41 -30.46
CA PRO A 218 0.11 16.45 -29.58
C PRO A 218 -1.25 16.95 -30.07
N SER A 219 -2.18 17.17 -29.14
CA SER A 219 -3.51 17.72 -29.45
C SER A 219 -3.42 19.16 -29.99
N PHE A 220 -4.52 19.71 -30.52
CA PHE A 220 -4.54 21.08 -31.02
C PHE A 220 -4.12 22.10 -29.95
N GLU A 221 -4.59 21.91 -28.72
CA GLU A 221 -4.22 22.75 -27.57
C GLU A 221 -2.74 22.58 -27.20
N ASP A 222 -2.24 21.34 -27.20
CA ASP A 222 -0.82 21.06 -26.91
C ASP A 222 0.10 21.65 -27.98
N ARG A 223 -0.28 21.60 -29.27
CA ARG A 223 0.49 22.22 -30.36
C ARG A 223 0.55 23.73 -30.21
N LYS A 224 -0.58 24.36 -29.84
CA LYS A 224 -0.64 25.81 -29.56
C LYS A 224 0.25 26.17 -28.38
N ARG A 225 0.25 25.35 -27.33
CA ARG A 225 1.11 25.54 -26.15
C ARG A 225 2.60 25.32 -26.46
N LEU A 226 2.93 24.36 -27.31
CA LEU A 226 4.30 24.02 -27.71
C LEU A 226 4.82 24.90 -28.87
N GLY A 227 4.02 25.85 -29.38
CA GLY A 227 4.42 26.74 -30.46
C GLY A 227 4.65 26.04 -31.81
N ILE A 228 4.08 24.84 -31.99
CA ILE A 228 4.25 24.06 -33.22
C ILE A 228 3.20 24.53 -34.24
N GLU A 229 3.56 25.51 -35.06
CA GLU A 229 2.70 25.99 -36.15
C GLU A 229 2.61 24.96 -37.29
N ARG A 230 1.40 24.79 -37.84
CA ARG A 230 1.19 23.99 -39.06
C ARG A 230 1.76 24.75 -40.25
N LYS A 231 2.88 24.29 -40.82
CA LYS A 231 3.14 24.59 -42.24
C LYS A 231 2.04 23.93 -43.07
N ARG A 232 1.19 24.75 -43.71
CA ARG A 232 0.20 24.29 -44.69
C ARG A 232 0.94 23.59 -45.84
N PRO A 233 0.50 22.42 -46.33
CA PRO A 233 1.02 21.87 -47.56
C PRO A 233 0.38 22.65 -48.72
N GLY A 234 1.13 23.58 -49.31
CA GLY A 234 0.65 24.48 -50.35
C GLY A 234 1.71 24.84 -51.39
N GLY A 235 2.28 23.81 -52.04
CA GLY A 235 2.83 23.71 -53.42
C GLY A 235 3.82 24.74 -54.00
N PRO A 236 4.65 24.35 -54.99
CA PRO A 236 5.10 25.24 -56.05
C PRO A 236 4.16 25.12 -57.27
N LYS A 237 3.54 26.24 -57.68
CA LYS A 237 2.77 26.35 -58.93
C LYS A 237 3.73 26.36 -60.13
N PHE A 238 3.67 25.34 -60.97
CA PHE A 238 4.34 25.30 -62.27
C PHE A 238 3.64 26.28 -63.23
N ASN A 239 4.27 27.41 -63.56
CA ASN A 239 3.80 28.31 -64.61
C ASN A 239 4.23 27.78 -65.98
N ARG A 240 3.30 27.18 -66.73
CA ARG A 240 3.44 26.95 -68.18
C ARG A 240 3.17 28.27 -68.92
N LYS A 241 4.22 28.92 -69.43
CA LYS A 241 4.09 29.97 -70.46
C LYS A 241 3.71 29.32 -71.79
N LYS A 242 2.63 29.82 -72.41
CA LYS A 242 2.31 29.58 -73.82
C LYS A 242 3.24 30.44 -74.69
N LYS A 243 3.94 29.81 -75.63
CA LYS A 243 4.14 30.26 -77.02
C LYS A 243 4.35 29.02 -77.87
#